data_AF-B8KMF5-F1
#
_entry.id   AF-B8KMF5-F1
#
_cell.length_a   1.000
_cell.length_b   1.000
_cell.length_c   1.000
_cell.angle_alpha   90.00
_cell.angle_beta   90.00
_cell.angle_gamma   90.00
#
_symmetry.space_group_name_H-M   'P 1'
#
loop_
_entity.id
_entity.type
_entity.pdbx_description
1 polymer ?
#
loop_
_entity_poly.entity_id
_entity_poly.type
_entity_poly.pdbx_seq_one_letter_code
_entity_poly.pdbx_strand_id
1 'polypeptide(L)'
;MNWKGEFCLGETWLVFRGRAGDNRPHAHATLQLTVSLGPEILISDENDRLVSGSALCVKAGKRHTLHPSKSVVLVLIEPQSQLADYVQRFAGDSDISEVTPSLTAQINWGGELDMLLEPLDIGGNRLRSNLDVRLAEALEFLRTSPLKGAIAAAAKSCGLSEPRLRVIAQQQLGVPLSKWLI
;
A
#
# COMPACT_ATOMS: atom_id res chain seq x y z
N MET A 1 25.44 -9.15 -10.08
CA MET A 1 24.32 -8.22 -10.29
C MET A 1 24.58 -6.99 -9.44
N ASN A 2 24.69 -5.81 -10.04
CA ASN A 2 24.76 -4.55 -9.29
C ASN A 2 23.36 -3.97 -9.22
N TRP A 3 22.74 -4.03 -8.05
CA TRP A 3 21.49 -3.34 -7.79
C TRP A 3 21.69 -1.83 -8.01
N LYS A 4 20.75 -1.20 -8.72
CA LYS A 4 20.71 0.24 -8.97
C LYS A 4 19.29 0.73 -8.71
N GLY A 5 19.13 1.46 -7.62
CA GLY A 5 17.89 2.13 -7.25
C GLY A 5 18.13 3.05 -6.07
N GLU A 6 17.13 3.86 -5.79
CA GLU A 6 17.05 4.74 -4.63
C GLU A 6 15.78 4.39 -3.87
N PHE A 7 15.79 4.57 -2.55
CA PHE A 7 14.59 4.42 -1.76
C PHE A 7 14.52 5.47 -0.66
N CYS A 8 13.30 5.79 -0.24
CA CYS A 8 13.02 6.65 0.91
C CYS A 8 11.87 6.05 1.74
N LEU A 9 11.95 6.22 3.05
CA LEU A 9 10.96 5.76 4.01
C LEU A 9 10.29 6.98 4.62
N GLY A 10 8.97 7.04 4.52
CA GLY A 10 8.14 7.94 5.31
C GLY A 10 7.52 7.23 6.49
N GLU A 11 6.58 7.89 7.16
CA GLU A 11 5.92 7.34 8.35
C GLU A 11 5.05 6.11 8.04
N THR A 12 4.32 6.14 6.93
CA THR A 12 3.34 5.10 6.52
C THR A 12 3.55 4.60 5.09
N TRP A 13 4.73 4.88 4.53
CA TRP A 13 5.03 4.56 3.14
C TRP A 13 6.53 4.34 2.90
N LEU A 14 6.82 3.61 1.82
CA LEU A 14 8.15 3.44 1.24
C LEU A 14 8.07 3.80 -0.24
N VAL A 15 9.00 4.60 -0.72
CA VAL A 15 9.20 4.86 -2.15
C VAL A 15 10.48 4.18 -2.60
N PHE A 16 10.41 3.45 -3.71
CA PHE A 16 11.55 2.95 -4.46
C PHE A 16 11.53 3.55 -5.86
N ARG A 17 12.68 4.00 -6.35
CA ARG A 17 12.86 4.41 -7.75
C ARG A 17 14.01 3.64 -8.38
N GLY A 18 13.75 3.01 -9.52
CA GLY A 18 14.78 2.28 -10.24
C GLY A 18 14.24 1.24 -11.21
N ARG A 19 15.03 0.20 -11.44
CA ARG A 19 14.66 -0.92 -12.31
C ARG A 19 13.81 -1.92 -11.54
N ALA A 20 12.64 -2.28 -12.07
CA ALA A 20 11.92 -3.47 -11.62
C ALA A 20 12.56 -4.70 -12.28
N GLY A 21 13.07 -5.60 -11.46
CA GLY A 21 13.67 -6.85 -11.91
C GLY A 21 12.64 -7.92 -12.24
N ASP A 22 13.10 -9.16 -12.32
CA ASP A 22 12.21 -10.32 -12.42
C ASP A 22 11.62 -10.62 -11.03
N ASN A 23 10.45 -10.05 -10.76
CA ASN A 23 9.73 -10.33 -9.52
C ASN A 23 9.02 -11.68 -9.64
N ARG A 24 9.06 -12.47 -8.57
CA ARG A 24 8.25 -13.68 -8.46
C ARG A 24 6.81 -13.32 -8.05
N PRO A 25 5.81 -14.16 -8.33
CA PRO A 25 4.45 -13.96 -7.81
C PRO A 25 4.48 -13.83 -6.28
N HIS A 26 3.92 -12.74 -5.76
CA HIS A 26 3.93 -12.43 -4.32
C HIS A 26 2.72 -11.60 -3.89
N ALA A 27 2.55 -11.45 -2.58
CA ALA A 27 1.56 -10.57 -1.96
C ALA A 27 2.18 -9.93 -0.71
N HIS A 28 1.88 -8.66 -0.46
CA HIS A 28 2.37 -7.90 0.68
C HIS A 28 1.24 -7.13 1.36
N ALA A 29 1.45 -6.72 2.61
CA ALA A 29 0.44 -6.06 3.44
C ALA A 29 0.14 -4.60 3.04
N THR A 30 0.92 -4.03 2.11
CA THR A 30 0.78 -2.66 1.65
C THR A 30 -0.04 -2.56 0.37
N LEU A 31 -0.72 -1.43 0.18
CA LEU A 31 -1.16 -0.97 -1.14
C LEU A 31 0.10 -0.67 -1.97
N GLN A 32 0.16 -1.09 -3.22
CA GLN A 32 1.28 -0.77 -4.10
C GLN A 32 0.80 0.14 -5.23
N LEU A 33 1.37 1.33 -5.32
CA LEU A 33 1.25 2.22 -6.47
C LEU A 33 2.55 2.14 -7.28
N THR A 34 2.47 1.68 -8.52
CA THR A 34 3.64 1.64 -9.42
C THR A 34 3.39 2.62 -10.57
N VAL A 35 4.34 3.51 -10.82
CA VAL A 35 4.29 4.51 -11.88
C VAL A 35 5.50 4.31 -12.79
N SER A 36 5.25 4.32 -14.09
CA SER A 36 6.31 4.26 -15.08
C SER A 36 6.98 5.63 -15.26
N LEU A 37 8.32 5.61 -15.41
CA LEU A 37 9.08 6.76 -15.92
C LEU A 37 9.49 6.57 -17.39
N GLY A 38 8.81 5.66 -18.10
CA GLY A 38 9.08 5.29 -19.49
C GLY A 38 7.88 4.59 -20.13
N PRO A 39 8.07 3.45 -20.84
CA PRO A 39 6.96 2.66 -21.38
C PRO A 39 6.03 2.16 -20.28
N GLU A 40 4.80 1.81 -20.64
CA GLU A 40 3.84 1.23 -19.68
C GLU A 40 4.44 0.06 -18.88
N ILE A 41 4.05 -0.02 -17.61
CA ILE A 41 4.34 -1.16 -16.74
C ILE A 41 3.32 -2.26 -17.00
N LEU A 42 3.70 -3.49 -16.65
CA LEU A 42 2.87 -4.68 -16.73
C LEU A 42 2.82 -5.35 -15.36
N ILE A 43 1.62 -5.66 -14.89
CA ILE A 43 1.42 -6.46 -13.69
C ILE A 43 0.44 -7.59 -14.00
N SER A 44 0.80 -8.83 -13.66
CA SER A 44 -0.14 -9.97 -13.70
C SER A 44 -0.81 -10.20 -12.35
N ASP A 45 -2.08 -10.62 -12.35
CA ASP A 45 -2.80 -11.07 -11.16
C ASP A 45 -2.56 -12.56 -10.85
N GLU A 46 -3.33 -13.12 -9.92
CA GLU A 46 -3.24 -14.53 -9.52
C GLU A 46 -3.69 -15.53 -10.60
N ASN A 47 -4.42 -15.07 -11.62
CA ASN A 47 -4.90 -15.87 -12.75
C ASN A 47 -4.04 -15.62 -14.01
N ASP A 48 -2.85 -15.02 -13.85
CA ASP A 48 -1.95 -14.61 -14.92
C ASP A 48 -2.56 -13.61 -15.91
N ARG A 49 -3.64 -12.92 -15.53
CA ARG A 49 -4.21 -11.85 -16.35
C ARG A 49 -3.30 -10.63 -16.27
N LEU A 50 -2.88 -10.13 -17.43
CA LEU A 50 -2.05 -8.95 -17.55
C LEU A 50 -2.88 -7.67 -17.52
N VAL A 51 -2.40 -6.70 -16.74
CA VAL A 51 -2.86 -5.31 -16.74
C VAL A 51 -1.66 -4.43 -17.11
N SER A 52 -1.84 -3.56 -18.12
CA SER A 52 -0.84 -2.58 -18.53
C SER A 52 -1.31 -1.17 -18.20
N GLY A 53 -0.35 -0.25 -18.01
CA GLY A 53 -0.68 1.15 -17.84
C GLY A 53 0.54 1.99 -17.46
N SER A 54 0.39 3.31 -17.50
CA SER A 54 1.43 4.24 -17.04
C SER A 54 1.51 4.32 -15.50
N ALA A 55 0.39 4.04 -14.82
CA ALA A 55 0.34 3.92 -13.37
C ALA A 55 -0.69 2.86 -12.97
N LEU A 56 -0.26 1.89 -12.16
CA LEU A 56 -1.08 0.78 -11.70
C LEU A 56 -1.07 0.72 -10.17
N CYS A 57 -2.24 0.44 -9.61
CA CYS A 57 -2.42 0.20 -8.19
C CYS A 57 -2.74 -1.27 -7.95
N VAL A 58 -2.11 -1.87 -6.95
CA VAL A 58 -2.42 -3.22 -6.46
C VAL A 58 -2.91 -3.14 -5.03
N LYS A 59 -4.10 -3.67 -4.76
CA LYS A 59 -4.69 -3.73 -3.42
C LYS A 59 -3.82 -4.57 -2.47
N ALA A 60 -3.80 -4.17 -1.19
CA ALA A 60 -3.07 -4.92 -0.18
C ALA A 60 -3.52 -6.37 -0.10
N GLY A 61 -2.55 -7.27 0.07
CA GLY A 61 -2.76 -8.71 0.15
C GLY A 61 -3.04 -9.42 -1.16
N LYS A 62 -3.18 -8.68 -2.28
CA LYS A 62 -3.46 -9.29 -3.58
C LYS A 62 -2.20 -9.83 -4.22
N ARG A 63 -2.30 -11.08 -4.65
CA ARG A 63 -1.21 -11.79 -5.32
C ARG A 63 -1.02 -11.21 -6.70
N HIS A 64 0.21 -10.83 -7.02
CA HIS A 64 0.55 -10.21 -8.29
C HIS A 64 2.02 -10.44 -8.65
N THR A 65 2.35 -10.13 -9.90
CA THR A 65 3.74 -10.12 -10.40
C THR A 65 4.00 -8.84 -11.17
N LEU A 66 4.89 -7.97 -10.66
CA LEU A 66 5.39 -6.82 -11.41
C LEU A 66 6.45 -7.30 -12.40
N HIS A 67 6.14 -7.21 -13.70
CA HIS A 67 7.06 -7.62 -14.74
C HIS A 67 8.25 -6.66 -14.87
N PRO A 68 9.37 -7.12 -15.46
CA PRO A 68 10.56 -6.31 -15.61
C PRO A 68 10.30 -4.97 -16.30
N SER A 69 10.79 -3.88 -15.69
CA SER A 69 10.73 -2.53 -16.24
C SER A 69 12.03 -1.77 -16.01
N LYS A 70 12.42 -0.95 -16.98
CA LYS A 70 13.70 -0.23 -16.95
C LYS A 70 13.71 0.95 -15.98
N SER A 71 12.55 1.55 -15.71
CA SER A 71 12.46 2.74 -14.84
C SER A 71 11.05 2.87 -14.29
N VAL A 72 10.89 2.66 -12.99
CA VAL A 72 9.64 2.79 -12.26
C VAL A 72 9.85 3.56 -10.96
N VAL A 73 8.77 4.17 -10.48
CA VAL A 73 8.60 4.53 -9.08
C VAL A 73 7.57 3.59 -8.48
N LEU A 74 7.92 2.94 -7.38
CA LEU A 74 7.06 2.03 -6.63
C LEU A 74 6.86 2.63 -5.25
N VAL A 75 5.60 2.86 -4.88
CA VAL A 75 5.19 3.35 -3.57
C VAL A 75 4.43 2.23 -2.87
N LEU A 76 4.98 1.74 -1.76
CA LEU A 76 4.28 0.86 -0.83
C LEU A 76 3.67 1.74 0.26
N ILE A 77 2.36 1.64 0.44
CA ILE A 77 1.60 2.49 1.35
C ILE A 77 0.86 1.59 2.33
N GLU A 78 0.91 1.90 3.63
CA GLU A 78 0.12 1.18 4.63
C GLU A 78 -1.39 1.42 4.42
N PRO A 79 -2.23 0.38 4.25
CA PRO A 79 -3.69 0.51 4.06
C PRO A 79 -4.45 1.39 5.04
N GLN A 80 -4.03 1.48 6.30
CA GLN A 80 -4.69 2.33 7.30
C GLN A 80 -4.39 3.83 7.13
N SER A 81 -3.42 4.20 6.30
CA SER A 81 -3.00 5.58 6.13
C SER A 81 -3.98 6.40 5.30
N GLN A 82 -4.03 7.71 5.56
CA GLN A 82 -4.81 8.65 4.74
C GLN A 82 -4.32 8.67 3.28
N LEU A 83 -3.02 8.44 3.06
CA LEU A 83 -2.44 8.33 1.74
C LEU A 83 -3.03 7.14 0.96
N ALA A 84 -3.20 5.98 1.59
CA ALA A 84 -3.84 4.83 0.96
C ALA A 84 -5.30 5.13 0.58
N ASP A 85 -6.05 5.77 1.48
CA ASP A 85 -7.43 6.19 1.21
C ASP A 85 -7.49 7.20 0.05
N TYR A 86 -6.53 8.12 -0.04
CA TYR A 86 -6.45 9.10 -1.11
C TYR A 86 -6.17 8.43 -2.46
N VAL A 87 -5.11 7.61 -2.55
CA VAL A 87 -4.74 6.89 -3.77
C VAL A 87 -5.88 6.02 -4.28
N GLN A 88 -6.59 5.33 -3.38
CA GLN A 88 -7.71 4.46 -3.76
C GLN A 88 -8.88 5.21 -4.41
N ARG A 89 -9.07 6.51 -4.16
CA ARG A 89 -10.12 7.31 -4.84
C ARG A 89 -9.87 7.48 -6.34
N PHE A 90 -8.62 7.28 -6.76
CA PHE A 90 -8.21 7.38 -8.16
C PHE A 90 -7.94 6.01 -8.80
N ALA A 91 -8.08 4.92 -8.04
CA ALA A 91 -7.93 3.55 -8.50
C ALA A 91 -9.31 2.94 -8.84
N GLY A 92 -9.32 1.88 -9.64
CA GLY A 92 -10.52 1.10 -9.92
C GLY A 92 -10.83 0.08 -8.82
N ASP A 93 -12.02 -0.55 -8.92
CA ASP A 93 -12.47 -1.54 -7.94
C ASP A 93 -11.77 -2.91 -8.05
N SER A 94 -11.05 -3.15 -9.14
CA SER A 94 -10.30 -4.40 -9.36
C SER A 94 -9.11 -4.52 -8.39
N ASP A 95 -8.61 -5.75 -8.21
CA ASP A 95 -7.44 -6.02 -7.37
C ASP A 95 -6.17 -5.36 -7.90
N ILE A 96 -6.06 -5.27 -9.22
CA ILE A 96 -5.08 -4.49 -9.97
C ILE A 96 -5.87 -3.56 -10.88
N SER A 97 -5.57 -2.27 -10.84
CA SER A 97 -6.27 -1.28 -11.66
C SER A 97 -5.35 -0.16 -12.09
N GLU A 98 -5.61 0.40 -13.26
CA GLU A 98 -5.04 1.71 -13.62
C GLU A 98 -5.47 2.78 -12.63
N VAL A 99 -4.55 3.72 -12.41
CA VAL A 99 -4.81 4.92 -11.63
C VAL A 99 -5.05 6.08 -12.56
N THR A 100 -6.07 6.87 -12.28
CA THR A 100 -6.43 7.98 -13.17
C THR A 100 -5.28 9.00 -13.30
N PRO A 101 -5.09 9.60 -14.48
CA PRO A 101 -4.01 10.58 -14.72
C PRO A 101 -4.03 11.78 -13.77
N SER A 102 -5.20 12.10 -13.19
CA SER A 102 -5.37 13.16 -12.21
C SER A 102 -4.54 12.97 -10.95
N LEU A 103 -4.27 11.74 -10.50
CA LEU A 103 -3.35 11.51 -9.38
C LEU A 103 -1.90 11.71 -9.84
N THR A 104 -1.51 11.07 -10.94
CA THR A 104 -0.12 11.08 -11.41
C THR A 104 0.35 12.49 -11.75
N ALA A 105 -0.54 13.36 -12.24
CA ALA A 105 -0.23 14.75 -12.57
C ALA A 105 0.05 15.64 -11.33
N GLN A 106 -0.31 15.21 -10.12
CA GLN A 106 -0.06 15.96 -8.88
C GLN A 106 1.37 15.80 -8.36
N ILE A 107 2.10 14.79 -8.85
CA ILE A 107 3.40 14.39 -8.31
C ILE A 107 4.47 14.52 -9.39
N ASN A 108 5.59 15.14 -9.03
CA ASN A 108 6.78 15.11 -9.86
C ASN A 108 7.54 13.79 -9.66
N TRP A 109 7.15 12.73 -10.38
CA TRP A 109 7.75 11.38 -10.28
C TRP A 109 9.26 11.31 -10.58
N GLY A 110 9.83 12.35 -11.20
CA GLY A 110 11.28 12.51 -11.41
C GLY A 110 12.00 13.32 -10.33
N GLY A 111 11.28 13.88 -9.35
CA GLY A 111 11.80 14.77 -8.31
C GLY A 111 12.60 14.06 -7.20
N GLU A 112 12.88 14.79 -6.13
CA GLU A 112 13.55 14.24 -4.93
C GLU A 112 12.62 13.26 -4.20
N LEU A 113 13.17 12.11 -3.74
CA LEU A 113 12.36 10.99 -3.23
C LEU A 113 11.70 11.28 -1.87
N ASP A 114 12.39 12.02 -1.02
CA ASP A 114 11.92 12.46 0.30
C ASP A 114 10.79 13.50 0.19
N MET A 115 10.84 14.35 -0.83
CA MET A 115 9.82 15.37 -1.11
C MET A 115 8.70 14.87 -2.03
N LEU A 116 8.80 13.64 -2.55
CA LEU A 116 7.97 13.16 -3.66
C LEU A 116 6.47 13.17 -3.35
N LEU A 117 6.11 12.79 -2.13
CA LEU A 117 4.73 12.62 -1.71
C LEU A 117 4.18 13.83 -0.93
N GLU A 118 4.99 14.87 -0.72
CA GLU A 118 4.53 16.11 -0.06
C GLU A 118 3.32 16.77 -0.74
N PRO A 119 3.16 16.77 -2.09
CA PRO A 119 1.95 17.30 -2.71
C PRO A 119 0.67 16.54 -2.30
N LEU A 120 0.82 15.29 -1.86
CA LEU A 120 -0.26 14.47 -1.32
C LEU A 120 -0.38 14.56 0.20
N ASP A 121 0.64 15.12 0.87
CA ASP A 121 0.61 15.47 2.29
C ASP A 121 -0.20 16.76 2.46
N ILE A 122 -1.51 16.60 2.36
CA ILE A 122 -2.46 17.70 2.54
C ILE A 122 -2.49 18.01 4.04
N GLY A 123 -1.55 18.84 4.49
CA GLY A 123 -1.41 19.29 5.88
C GLY A 123 -2.78 19.53 6.54
N GLY A 124 -3.13 18.67 7.49
CA GLY A 124 -4.29 18.83 8.37
C GLY A 124 -5.68 18.83 7.72
N ASN A 125 -5.84 18.68 6.41
CA ASN A 125 -7.17 18.48 5.84
C ASN A 125 -7.58 17.05 6.17
N ARG A 126 -8.35 16.91 7.25
CA ARG A 126 -8.89 15.66 7.79
C ARG A 126 -9.62 14.86 6.71
N LEU A 127 -8.88 14.16 5.86
CA LEU A 127 -9.33 12.93 5.26
C LEU A 127 -9.54 12.02 6.46
N ARG A 128 -10.79 11.96 6.95
CA ARG A 128 -11.16 10.96 7.95
C ARG A 128 -10.78 9.64 7.31
N SER A 129 -9.85 8.92 7.93
CA SER A 129 -9.63 7.55 7.50
C SER A 129 -10.97 6.84 7.63
N ASN A 130 -11.36 6.10 6.60
CA ASN A 130 -12.60 5.31 6.65
C ASN A 130 -12.44 4.06 7.53
N LEU A 131 -11.39 4.03 8.35
CA LEU A 131 -11.04 2.95 9.24
C LEU A 131 -12.07 2.85 10.37
N ASP A 132 -12.52 1.64 10.70
CA ASP A 132 -13.35 1.39 11.87
C ASP A 132 -12.58 1.89 13.10
N VAL A 133 -13.23 2.72 13.91
CA VAL A 133 -12.58 3.34 15.10
C VAL A 133 -11.97 2.29 16.03
N ARG A 134 -12.60 1.11 16.15
CA ARG A 134 -12.09 0.01 17.00
C ARG A 134 -10.89 -0.68 16.36
N LEU A 135 -10.83 -0.72 15.04
CA LEU A 135 -9.64 -1.20 14.34
C LEU A 135 -8.49 -0.18 14.50
N ALA A 136 -8.76 1.12 14.41
CA ALA A 136 -7.76 2.15 14.68
C ALA A 136 -7.17 2.02 16.10
N GLU A 137 -8.04 1.91 17.11
CA GLU A 137 -7.64 1.68 18.51
C GLU A 137 -6.82 0.39 18.67
N ALA A 138 -7.23 -0.70 18.02
CA ALA A 138 -6.50 -1.96 18.05
C ALA A 138 -5.10 -1.84 17.42
N LEU A 139 -4.96 -1.14 16.29
CA LEU A 139 -3.66 -0.92 15.66
C LEU A 139 -2.74 -0.10 16.54
N GLU A 140 -3.22 1.00 17.13
CA GLU A 140 -2.44 1.81 18.07
C GLU A 140 -2.00 1.02 19.30
N PHE A 141 -2.89 0.20 19.85
CA PHE A 141 -2.54 -0.73 20.93
C PHE A 141 -1.42 -1.70 20.51
N LEU A 142 -1.50 -2.24 19.30
CA LEU A 142 -0.55 -3.21 18.78
C LEU A 142 0.85 -2.61 18.53
N ARG A 143 0.96 -1.31 18.22
CA ARG A 143 2.26 -0.63 18.01
C ARG A 143 3.18 -0.69 19.22
N THR A 144 2.61 -0.81 20.42
CA THR A 144 3.36 -0.74 21.68
C THR A 144 3.27 -2.01 22.51
N SER A 145 2.49 -3.00 22.06
CA SER A 145 2.20 -4.21 22.82
C SER A 145 3.15 -5.37 22.53
N PRO A 146 3.50 -6.21 23.53
CA PRO A 146 4.22 -7.45 23.30
C PRO A 146 3.46 -8.38 22.35
N LEU A 147 4.15 -8.98 21.37
CA LEU A 147 3.54 -9.79 20.31
C LEU A 147 2.74 -11.02 20.81
N LYS A 148 3.15 -11.61 21.94
CA LYS A 148 2.51 -12.82 22.47
C LYS A 148 1.11 -12.51 23.01
N GLY A 149 0.08 -13.02 22.34
CA GLY A 149 -1.32 -12.78 22.72
C GLY A 149 -1.82 -11.37 22.36
N ALA A 150 -1.04 -10.61 21.56
CA ALA A 150 -1.33 -9.22 21.23
C ALA A 150 -2.70 -9.01 20.60
N ILE A 151 -3.12 -9.91 19.70
CA ILE A 151 -4.40 -9.80 18.99
C ILE A 151 -5.58 -9.95 19.97
N ALA A 152 -5.52 -10.90 20.90
CA ALA A 152 -6.57 -11.08 21.90
C ALA A 152 -6.65 -9.89 22.86
N ALA A 153 -5.49 -9.34 23.25
CA ALA A 153 -5.41 -8.14 24.08
C ALA A 153 -5.95 -6.90 23.34
N ALA A 154 -5.61 -6.73 22.06
CA ALA A 154 -6.09 -5.64 21.22
C ALA A 154 -7.61 -5.71 21.00
N ALA A 155 -8.15 -6.91 20.76
CA ALA A 155 -9.59 -7.11 20.64
C ALA A 155 -10.31 -6.69 21.93
N LYS A 156 -9.76 -7.08 23.09
CA LYS A 156 -10.31 -6.69 24.39
C LYS A 156 -10.23 -5.18 24.62
N SER A 157 -9.13 -4.52 24.23
CA SER A 157 -8.95 -3.08 24.45
C SER A 157 -9.91 -2.22 23.63
N CYS A 158 -10.34 -2.69 22.45
CA CYS A 158 -11.31 -2.00 21.59
C CYS A 158 -12.75 -2.57 21.67
N GLY A 159 -13.05 -3.39 22.69
CA GLY A 159 -14.40 -3.91 22.94
C GLY A 159 -14.91 -4.91 21.90
N LEU A 160 -14.01 -5.61 21.21
CA LEU A 160 -14.32 -6.64 20.21
C LEU A 160 -13.96 -8.05 20.70
N SER A 161 -14.60 -9.05 20.10
CA SER A 161 -14.06 -10.41 20.12
C SER A 161 -12.91 -10.54 19.12
N GLU A 162 -11.95 -11.43 19.38
CA GLU A 162 -10.85 -11.68 18.45
C GLU A 162 -11.33 -12.05 17.02
N PRO A 163 -12.32 -12.95 16.84
CA PRO A 163 -12.87 -13.22 15.51
C PRO A 163 -13.42 -11.97 14.83
N ARG A 164 -14.08 -11.07 15.58
CA ARG A 164 -14.64 -9.85 15.02
C ARG A 164 -13.55 -8.87 14.60
N LEU A 165 -12.52 -8.68 15.41
CA LEU A 165 -11.36 -7.85 15.06
C LEU A 165 -10.69 -8.37 13.78
N ARG A 166 -10.48 -9.68 13.67
CA ARG A 166 -9.90 -10.31 12.48
C ARG A 166 -10.72 -10.08 11.21
N VAL A 167 -12.05 -10.15 11.31
CA VAL A 167 -12.95 -9.88 10.18
C VAL A 167 -12.83 -8.41 9.74
N ILE A 168 -12.89 -7.46 10.67
CA ILE A 168 -12.79 -6.02 10.35
C ILE A 168 -11.42 -5.72 9.74
N ALA A 169 -10.34 -6.24 10.33
CA ALA A 169 -8.99 -6.08 9.79
C ALA A 169 -8.85 -6.64 8.37
N GLN A 170 -9.37 -7.86 8.11
CA GLN A 170 -9.32 -8.45 6.78
C GLN A 170 -10.11 -7.63 5.75
N GLN A 171 -11.25 -7.07 6.15
CA GLN A 171 -12.09 -6.25 5.28
C GLN A 171 -11.46 -4.90 4.94
N GLN A 172 -10.84 -4.23 5.92
CA GLN A 172 -10.33 -2.86 5.75
C GLN A 172 -8.85 -2.79 5.37
N LEU A 173 -8.02 -3.76 5.76
CA LEU A 173 -6.58 -3.78 5.48
C LEU A 173 -6.20 -4.73 4.34
N GLY A 174 -7.14 -5.57 3.86
CA GLY A 174 -6.90 -6.54 2.78
C GLY A 174 -6.06 -7.77 3.19
N VAL A 175 -5.43 -7.78 4.36
CA VAL A 175 -4.66 -8.91 4.89
C VAL A 175 -5.01 -9.24 6.34
N PRO A 176 -4.74 -10.48 6.80
CA PRO A 176 -4.90 -10.83 8.21
C PRO A 176 -4.01 -9.98 9.11
N LEU A 177 -4.56 -9.54 10.25
CA LEU A 177 -3.84 -8.71 11.24
C LEU A 177 -2.52 -9.34 11.73
N SER A 178 -2.40 -10.66 11.72
CA SER A 178 -1.14 -11.35 12.07
C SER A 178 -0.01 -11.10 11.06
N LYS A 179 -0.31 -10.76 9.80
CA LYS A 179 0.70 -10.41 8.79
C LYS A 179 1.24 -8.98 8.95
N TRP A 180 0.63 -8.19 9.82
CA TRP A 180 1.08 -6.83 10.15
C TRP A 180 2.01 -6.77 11.35
N LEU A 181 1.97 -7.79 12.21
CA LEU A 181 2.73 -7.84 13.47
C LEU A 181 4.14 -8.43 13.31
N ILE A 182 4.76 -8.22 12.14
CA ILE A 182 6.08 -8.81 11.78
C ILE A 182 7.19 -7.83 12.15
#